data_AF-A0AAD5DGU6-F1
#
_entry.id   AF-A0AAD5DGU6-F1
#
_cell.length_a   1.000
_cell.length_b   1.000
_cell.length_c   1.000
_cell.angle_alpha   90.00
_cell.angle_beta   90.00
_cell.angle_gamma   90.00
#
_symmetry.space_group_name_H-M   'P 1'
#
loop_
_entity.id
_entity.type
_entity.pdbx_description
1 polymer ?
#
loop_
_entity_poly.entity_id
_entity_poly.type
_entity_poly.pdbx_seq_one_letter_code
_entity_poly.pdbx_strand_id
1 'polypeptide(L)' 'MDNASATLQEFTKNSIRLVKRCQKPDRKEFGKVARLTGVGFLAVGLIGFLVKVIFIPINQIIIGTSN' A
#
# COMPACT_ATOMS: atom_id res chain seq x y z
N MET A 1 2.01 39.66 -7.69
CA MET A 1 2.13 38.22 -7.33
C MET A 1 0.99 37.80 -6.40
N ASP A 2 -0.15 38.46 -6.54
CA ASP A 2 -1.22 38.57 -5.54
C ASP A 2 -2.46 37.80 -6.04
N ASN A 3 -2.49 37.53 -7.35
CA ASN A 3 -3.48 36.69 -8.02
C ASN A 3 -3.22 35.19 -7.85
N ALA A 4 -1.94 34.80 -7.66
CA ALA A 4 -1.55 33.41 -7.43
C ALA A 4 -1.99 32.92 -6.03
N SER A 5 -1.84 33.76 -5.00
CA SER A 5 -2.27 33.43 -3.64
C SER A 5 -3.80 33.32 -3.54
N ALA A 6 -4.54 34.20 -4.23
CA ALA A 6 -6.00 34.13 -4.30
C ALA A 6 -6.50 32.85 -5.00
N THR A 7 -5.90 32.50 -6.14
CA THR A 7 -6.21 31.25 -6.88
C THR A 7 -5.97 29.99 -6.04
N LEU A 8 -4.84 29.94 -5.30
CA LEU A 8 -4.54 28.81 -4.42
C LEU A 8 -5.51 28.71 -3.23
N GLN A 9 -5.95 29.84 -2.70
CA GLN A 9 -6.91 29.89 -1.60
C GLN A 9 -8.29 29.39 -2.03
N GLU A 10 -8.71 29.77 -3.24
CA GLU A 10 -9.96 29.30 -3.84
C GLU A 10 -9.91 27.81 -4.20
N PHE A 11 -8.80 27.34 -4.77
CA PHE A 11 -8.58 25.92 -5.03
C PHE A 11 -8.68 25.09 -3.74
N THR A 12 -8.02 25.52 -2.67
CA THR A 12 -8.05 24.84 -1.37
C THR A 12 -9.47 24.78 -0.80
N LYS A 13 -10.23 25.87 -0.89
CA LYS A 13 -11.66 25.89 -0.51
C LYS A 13 -12.47 24.88 -1.32
N ASN A 14 -12.24 24.81 -2.63
CA ASN A 14 -12.94 23.90 -3.53
C ASN A 14 -12.57 22.43 -3.27
N SER A 15 -11.30 22.12 -2.99
CA SER A 15 -10.85 20.77 -2.61
C SER A 15 -11.50 20.28 -1.32
N ILE A 16 -11.58 21.14 -0.29
CA ILE A 16 -12.24 20.79 0.98
C ILE A 16 -13.74 20.53 0.75
N ARG A 17 -14.40 21.35 -0.08
CA ARG A 17 -15.81 21.16 -0.43
C ARG A 17 -16.03 19.84 -1.15
N LEU A 18 -15.13 19.46 -2.05
CA LEU A 18 -15.19 18.19 -2.77
C LEU A 18 -15.10 16.99 -1.81
N VAL A 19 -14.09 16.96 -0.94
CA VAL A 19 -13.88 15.85 0.01
C VAL A 19 -15.08 15.68 0.97
N LYS A 20 -15.73 16.79 1.35
CA LYS A 20 -16.95 16.74 2.16
C LYS A 20 -18.17 16.23 1.39
N ARG A 21 -18.19 16.39 0.06
CA ARG A 21 -19.27 15.93 -0.83
C ARG A 21 -19.12 14.47 -1.24
N CYS A 22 -17.91 13.93 -1.24
CA CYS A 22 -17.64 12.52 -1.53
C CYS A 22 -18.36 11.60 -0.52
N GLN A 23 -18.93 10.52 -1.02
CA GLN A 23 -19.49 9.47 -0.17
C GLN A 23 -18.35 8.77 0.58
N LYS A 24 -18.34 8.92 1.91
CA LYS A 24 -17.35 8.24 2.76
C LYS A 24 -17.73 6.76 2.85
N PRO A 25 -16.77 5.84 2.71
CA PRO A 25 -17.05 4.42 2.83
C PRO A 25 -17.59 4.11 4.23
N ASP A 26 -18.62 3.27 4.29
CA ASP A 26 -19.17 2.82 5.56
C ASP A 26 -18.23 1.81 6.25
N ARG A 27 -18.36 1.63 7.57
CA ARG A 27 -17.54 0.70 8.34
C ARG A 27 -17.58 -0.72 7.79
N LYS A 28 -18.72 -1.15 7.23
CA LYS A 28 -18.88 -2.46 6.60
C LYS A 28 -18.05 -2.59 5.32
N GLU A 29 -18.05 -1.55 4.48
CA GLU A 29 -17.29 -1.52 3.23
C GLU A 29 -15.79 -1.49 3.51
N PHE A 30 -15.37 -0.67 4.47
CA PHE A 30 -13.97 -0.61 4.89
C PHE A 30 -13.50 -1.96 5.45
N GLY A 31 -14.30 -2.61 6.30
CA GLY A 31 -13.97 -3.93 6.83
C GLY A 31 -13.85 -5.01 5.76
N LYS A 32 -14.71 -4.99 4.73
CA LYS A 32 -14.64 -5.92 3.60
C LYS A 32 -13.33 -5.74 2.82
N VAL A 33 -12.97 -4.51 2.48
CA VAL A 33 -11.72 -4.21 1.77
C VAL A 33 -10.51 -4.57 2.62
N ALA A 34 -10.48 -4.17 3.90
CA ALA A 34 -9.38 -4.46 4.81
C ALA A 34 -9.13 -5.97 4.95
N ARG A 35 -10.19 -6.78 5.03
CA ARG A 35 -10.06 -8.25 5.09
C ARG A 35 -9.47 -8.82 3.81
N LEU A 36 -9.95 -8.38 2.64
CA LEU A 36 -9.44 -8.84 1.35
C LEU A 36 -7.97 -8.48 1.17
N THR A 37 -7.59 -7.24 1.46
CA THR A 37 -6.20 -6.77 1.42
C THR A 37 -5.33 -7.49 2.43
N GLY A 38 -5.82 -7.73 3.65
CA GLY A 38 -5.07 -8.45 4.69
C GLY A 38 -4.75 -9.89 4.29
N VAL A 39 -5.71 -10.61 3.69
CA VAL A 39 -5.46 -11.97 3.16
C VAL A 39 -4.42 -11.94 2.04
N GLY A 40 -4.53 -10.97 1.12
CA GLY A 40 -3.55 -10.80 0.04
C GLY A 40 -2.13 -10.51 0.56
N PHE A 41 -2.02 -9.63 1.56
CA PHE A 41 -0.74 -9.30 2.19
C PHE A 41 -0.09 -10.52 2.85
N LEU A 42 -0.89 -11.32 3.60
CA LEU A 42 -0.39 -12.56 4.21
C LEU A 42 0.03 -13.58 3.15
N ALA A 43 -0.74 -13.76 2.09
CA ALA A 43 -0.40 -14.69 1.02
C ALA A 43 0.93 -14.31 0.34
N VAL A 44 1.09 -13.05 -0.05
CA VAL A 44 2.33 -12.55 -0.68
C VAL A 44 3.53 -12.66 0.29
N GLY A 45 3.32 -12.32 1.56
CA GLY A 45 4.36 -12.41 2.59
C GLY A 45 4.83 -13.84 2.84
N LEU A 46 3.90 -14.79 2.96
CA LEU A 46 4.23 -16.20 3.16
C LEU A 46 4.95 -16.80 1.96
N ILE A 47 4.52 -16.50 0.74
CA ILE A 47 5.19 -16.95 -0.49
C ILE A 47 6.64 -16.46 -0.51
N GLY A 48 6.87 -15.16 -0.25
CA GLY A 48 8.21 -14.58 -0.21
C GLY A 48 9.10 -15.19 0.89
N PHE A 49 8.53 -15.48 2.06
CA PHE A 49 9.25 -16.12 3.16
C PHE A 49 9.67 -17.55 2.81
N LEU A 50 8.77 -18.37 2.27
CA LEU A 50 9.06 -19.75 1.89
C LEU A 50 10.13 -19.83 0.80
N VAL A 51 10.02 -18.99 -0.22
CA VAL A 51 11.03 -18.84 -1.27
C VAL A 51 12.39 -18.57 -0.61
N LYS A 52 12.49 -17.53 0.22
CA LYS A 52 13.77 -17.15 0.82
C LYS A 52 14.35 -18.24 1.72
N VAL A 53 13.53 -18.92 2.51
CA VAL A 53 13.96 -20.05 3.36
C VAL A 53 14.57 -21.18 2.54
N ILE A 54 14.01 -21.52 1.36
CA ILE A 54 14.54 -22.57 0.49
C ILE A 54 15.82 -22.13 -0.21
N PHE A 55 15.91 -20.88 -0.64
CA PHE A 55 17.07 -20.39 -1.39
C PHE A 55 18.32 -20.20 -0.52
N ILE A 56 18.20 -19.91 0.77
CA ILE A 56 19.36 -19.75 1.69
C ILE A 56 20.25 -21.00 1.76
N PRO A 57 19.75 -22.21 2.08
CA PRO A 57 20.58 -23.42 2.15
C PRO A 57 21.12 -23.83 0.78
N ILE A 58 20.32 -23.66 -0.29
CA ILE A 58 20.76 -23.96 -1.66
C ILE A 58 21.97 -23.10 -2.02
N ASN A 59 21.92 -21.81 -1.73
CA ASN A 59 23.02 -20.89 -2.01
C ASN A 59 24.28 -21.23 -1.19
N GLN A 60 24.12 -21.63 0.07
CA GLN A 60 25.24 -22.07 0.91
C GLN A 60 25.89 -23.37 0.40
N ILE A 61 25.11 -24.35 -0.07
CA ILE A 61 25.65 -25.61 -0.61
C ILE A 61 26.39 -25.38 -1.93
N ILE A 62 25.84 -24.57 -2.83
CA ILE A 62 26.44 -24.30 -4.15
C ILE A 62 27.74 -23.49 -3.99
N ILE A 63 27.73 -22.42 -3.19
CA ILE A 63 28.90 -21.55 -3.02
C ILE A 63 29.96 -22.23 -2.14
N GLY A 64 29.56 -22.98 -1.10
CA GLY A 64 30.47 -23.69 -0.20
C GLY A 64 31.22 -24.87 -0.83
N THR A 65 30.76 -25.38 -1.97
CA THR A 65 31.41 -26.48 -2.72
C THR A 65 32.49 -25.98 -3.69
N SER A 66 32.56 -24.67 -3.96
CA SER A 66 33.46 -24.07 -4.95
C SER A 66 34.84 -23.63 -4.41
N ASN A 67 35.21 -23.98 -3.17
CA ASN A 67 36.58 -23.80 -2.64
C ASN A 67 37.17 -25.13 -2.20
#